data_AF-A0A8H4PLE3-F1
#
_entry.id   AF-A0A8H4PLE3-F1
#
_cell.length_a   1.000
_cell.length_b   1.000
_cell.length_c   1.000
_cell.angle_alpha   90.00
_cell.angle_beta   90.00
_cell.angle_gamma   90.00
#
_symmetry.space_group_name_H-M   'P 1'
#
loop_
_entity.id
_entity.type
_entity.pdbx_description
1 polymer ?
#
loop_
_entity_poly.entity_id
_entity_poly.type
_entity_poly.pdbx_seq_one_letter_code
_entity_poly.pdbx_strand_id
1 'polypeptide(L)'
;MKSQICASLLLLVATASSAAAGHRLSRRDPVPINENLYPEPKYFKEAYFHAHYDARFMVEPLEEEPHRDVIRTLIQTYLATCRGLGLQTWLMHGSLLGWWWGKKIMPWDLDADVQVTEADMYYLAAYHNMTVYYFKYGRMAKGRYFLLDINPHFKHRETDDTLNLIDARWIDMATGLFIDITAARYHLDHPAGEGVLYDKNGHEYRDTYVFPLRNTTFEGVPVMIPFKYQEMLESEYGEEALTKQKFKGHVFDQEDMQWVLGP
;
A
#
# COMPACT_ATOMS: atom_id res chain seq x y z
N MET A 1 37.49 -30.19 21.21
CA MET A 1 36.20 -30.76 20.77
C MET A 1 35.28 -29.60 20.41
N LYS A 2 34.82 -29.56 19.17
CA LYS A 2 34.04 -28.45 18.60
C LYS A 2 32.63 -28.44 19.22
N SER A 3 32.24 -27.31 19.79
CA SER A 3 30.86 -27.02 20.20
C SER A 3 30.11 -26.51 18.97
N GLN A 4 29.07 -27.26 18.55
CA GLN A 4 28.04 -26.77 17.65
C GLN A 4 27.14 -25.81 18.43
N ILE A 5 26.99 -24.58 17.96
CA ILE A 5 25.91 -23.70 18.41
C ILE A 5 25.06 -23.41 17.18
N CYS A 6 23.86 -24.00 17.18
CA CYS A 6 22.77 -23.67 16.29
C CYS A 6 22.54 -22.16 16.29
N ALA A 7 22.52 -21.56 15.10
CA ALA A 7 21.99 -20.21 14.91
C ALA A 7 20.47 -20.26 15.11
N SER A 8 20.02 -19.90 16.31
CA SER A 8 18.61 -19.72 16.61
C SER A 8 18.08 -18.52 15.84
N LEU A 9 17.08 -18.76 15.00
CA LEU A 9 16.28 -17.76 14.30
C LEU A 9 15.48 -16.97 15.34
N LEU A 10 15.95 -15.79 15.75
CA LEU A 10 15.14 -14.86 16.54
C LEU A 10 14.34 -13.96 15.59
N LEU A 11 13.11 -14.38 15.30
CA LEU A 11 12.04 -13.49 14.87
C LEU A 11 11.50 -12.81 16.14
N LEU A 12 11.77 -11.52 16.33
CA LEU A 12 10.99 -10.74 17.28
C LEU A 12 9.69 -10.33 16.57
N VAL A 13 8.63 -11.09 16.84
CA VAL A 13 7.28 -10.55 16.74
C VAL A 13 7.10 -9.70 18.00
N ALA A 14 7.10 -8.38 17.84
CA ALA A 14 6.60 -7.51 18.89
C ALA A 14 5.10 -7.78 19.04
N THR A 15 4.73 -8.68 19.95
CA THR A 15 3.37 -8.79 20.44
C THR A 15 3.06 -7.54 21.25
N ALA A 16 2.52 -6.52 20.59
CA ALA A 16 1.91 -5.40 21.28
C ALA A 16 0.60 -5.86 21.95
N SER A 17 0.73 -6.53 23.10
CA SER A 17 -0.36 -6.67 24.06
C SER A 17 -0.65 -5.29 24.66
N SER A 18 -1.60 -4.56 24.07
CA SER A 18 -2.35 -3.52 24.79
C SER A 18 -3.80 -3.97 24.90
N ALA A 19 -4.10 -4.63 26.02
CA ALA A 19 -5.47 -4.77 26.50
C ALA A 19 -5.92 -3.41 27.05
N ALA A 20 -6.43 -2.57 26.16
CA ALA A 20 -7.37 -1.51 26.48
C ALA A 20 -8.38 -1.47 25.33
N ALA A 21 -9.51 -2.14 25.54
CA ALA A 21 -10.68 -2.07 24.66
C ALA A 21 -11.33 -0.68 24.79
N GLY A 22 -10.65 0.34 24.27
CA GLY A 22 -11.27 1.54 23.74
C GLY A 22 -11.54 1.29 22.26
N HIS A 23 -12.66 1.79 21.75
CA HIS A 23 -13.06 1.72 20.34
C HIS A 23 -11.83 1.95 19.43
N ARG A 24 -11.28 0.90 18.81
CA ARG A 24 -10.29 1.07 17.73
C ARG A 24 -11.08 1.69 16.58
N LEU A 25 -10.93 3.00 16.42
CA LEU A 25 -11.30 3.70 15.19
C LEU A 25 -10.77 2.85 14.02
N SER A 26 -11.62 2.53 13.05
CA SER A 26 -11.13 1.82 11.87
C SER A 26 -10.10 2.73 11.19
N ARG A 27 -9.05 2.14 10.62
CA ARG A 27 -7.84 2.84 10.14
C ARG A 27 -8.10 3.85 9.00
N ARG A 28 -9.34 3.91 8.49
CA ARG A 28 -9.83 4.83 7.46
C ARG A 28 -11.09 5.57 7.91
N ASP A 29 -11.24 5.80 9.22
CA ASP A 29 -12.40 6.49 9.74
C ASP A 29 -12.54 7.87 9.11
N PRO A 30 -13.79 8.31 8.85
CA PRO A 30 -14.07 9.66 8.41
C PRO A 30 -13.41 10.62 9.39
N VAL A 31 -13.01 11.78 8.88
CA VAL A 31 -12.48 12.90 9.66
C VAL A 31 -13.19 12.97 11.00
N PRO A 32 -12.48 12.85 12.13
CA PRO A 32 -13.10 12.94 13.43
C PRO A 32 -13.92 14.23 13.51
N ILE A 33 -15.16 14.13 13.98
CA ILE A 33 -16.06 15.30 14.10
C ILE A 33 -15.39 16.41 14.94
N ASN A 34 -14.49 16.03 15.85
CA ASN A 34 -13.67 16.94 16.64
C ASN A 34 -12.17 16.75 16.34
N GLU A 35 -11.65 17.50 15.37
CA GLU A 35 -10.23 17.49 15.00
C GLU A 35 -9.30 17.99 16.13
N ASN A 36 -9.82 18.73 17.13
CA ASN A 36 -9.02 19.25 18.25
C ASN A 36 -8.47 18.17 19.20
N LEU A 37 -8.87 16.91 19.02
CA LEU A 37 -8.36 15.77 19.80
C LEU A 37 -7.03 15.23 19.27
N TYR A 38 -6.53 15.76 18.15
CA TYR A 38 -5.36 15.24 17.45
C TYR A 38 -4.27 16.30 17.37
N PRO A 39 -2.98 15.89 17.39
CA PRO A 39 -1.85 16.82 17.33
C PRO A 39 -1.89 17.67 16.05
N GLU A 40 -2.32 17.06 14.95
CA GLU A 40 -2.37 17.66 13.63
C GLU A 40 -3.71 17.34 12.95
N PRO A 41 -4.23 18.24 12.09
CA PRO A 41 -5.43 17.96 11.32
C PRO A 41 -5.17 16.82 10.32
N LYS A 42 -6.21 16.03 10.04
CA LYS A 42 -6.15 15.01 8.98
C LYS A 42 -6.00 15.71 7.63
N TYR A 43 -4.90 15.46 6.90
CA TYR A 43 -4.68 16.07 5.59
C TYR A 43 -5.61 15.50 4.53
N PHE A 44 -5.55 14.17 4.33
CA PHE A 44 -6.37 13.50 3.35
C PHE A 44 -7.82 13.36 3.84
N LYS A 45 -8.76 13.73 2.97
CA LYS A 45 -10.19 13.72 3.26
C LYS A 45 -10.88 12.71 2.34
N GLU A 46 -11.29 11.59 2.90
CA GLU A 46 -12.11 10.60 2.20
C GLU A 46 -13.55 11.07 2.11
N ALA A 47 -14.24 10.66 1.06
CA ALA A 47 -15.65 10.93 0.92
C ALA A 47 -16.46 10.22 2.00
N TYR A 48 -17.56 10.86 2.42
CA TYR A 48 -18.39 10.36 3.50
C TYR A 48 -18.97 8.98 3.17
N PHE A 49 -18.80 8.01 4.08
CA PHE A 49 -19.11 6.58 3.88
C PHE A 49 -18.33 5.85 2.78
N HIS A 50 -17.37 6.50 2.12
CA HIS A 50 -16.60 5.93 1.00
C HIS A 50 -15.10 6.15 1.21
N ALA A 51 -14.52 5.35 2.12
CA ALA A 51 -13.14 5.44 2.60
C ALA A 51 -12.03 5.33 1.52
N HIS A 52 -12.39 4.91 0.31
CA HIS A 52 -11.46 4.70 -0.82
C HIS A 52 -11.58 5.78 -1.90
N TYR A 53 -12.41 6.79 -1.65
CA TYR A 53 -12.68 7.88 -2.58
C TYR A 53 -12.22 9.20 -1.97
N ASP A 54 -11.49 10.00 -2.74
CA ASP A 54 -11.08 11.35 -2.36
C ASP A 54 -12.30 12.28 -2.40
N ALA A 55 -12.56 12.98 -1.30
CA ALA A 55 -13.74 13.84 -1.15
C ALA A 55 -13.81 14.99 -2.17
N ARG A 56 -12.69 15.39 -2.76
CA ARG A 56 -12.64 16.48 -3.76
C ARG A 56 -13.12 16.02 -5.13
N PHE A 57 -12.98 14.74 -5.44
CA PHE A 57 -13.16 14.19 -6.79
C PHE A 57 -14.23 13.09 -6.87
N MET A 58 -14.69 12.57 -5.74
CA MET A 58 -15.76 11.58 -5.73
C MET A 58 -17.00 12.12 -6.44
N VAL A 59 -17.51 11.33 -7.39
CA VAL A 59 -18.77 11.60 -8.09
C VAL A 59 -19.88 10.72 -7.53
N GLU A 60 -19.70 9.40 -7.64
CA GLU A 60 -20.61 8.36 -7.14
C GLU A 60 -19.82 7.08 -6.88
N PRO A 61 -20.26 6.20 -5.96
CA PRO A 61 -19.60 4.91 -5.76
C PRO A 61 -19.76 4.04 -7.01
N LEU A 62 -18.68 3.40 -7.41
CA LEU A 62 -18.69 2.44 -8.52
C LEU A 62 -19.14 1.06 -8.05
N GLU A 63 -19.84 0.35 -8.94
CA GLU A 63 -20.06 -1.08 -8.83
C GLU A 63 -18.73 -1.86 -8.90
N GLU A 64 -18.73 -3.11 -8.47
CA GLU A 64 -17.52 -3.93 -8.28
C GLU A 64 -16.60 -3.99 -9.51
N GLU A 65 -17.13 -4.38 -10.68
CA GLU A 65 -16.33 -4.50 -11.90
C GLU A 65 -15.73 -3.16 -12.38
N PRO A 66 -16.51 -2.07 -12.53
CA PRO A 66 -15.96 -0.75 -12.81
C PRO A 66 -14.94 -0.28 -11.77
N HIS A 67 -15.17 -0.52 -10.47
CA HIS A 67 -14.23 -0.16 -9.41
C HIS A 67 -12.88 -0.85 -9.64
N ARG A 68 -12.89 -2.17 -9.87
CA ARG A 68 -11.67 -2.96 -10.14
C ARG A 68 -10.92 -2.47 -11.38
N ASP A 69 -11.64 -2.16 -12.46
CA ASP A 69 -11.05 -1.61 -13.68
C ASP A 69 -10.34 -0.28 -13.44
N VAL A 70 -10.86 0.55 -12.54
CA VAL A 70 -10.23 1.82 -12.16
C VAL A 70 -9.00 1.60 -11.28
N ILE A 71 -9.03 0.72 -10.27
CA ILE A 71 -7.82 0.39 -9.48
C ILE A 71 -6.71 -0.14 -10.39
N ARG A 72 -7.06 -1.02 -11.34
CA ARG A 72 -6.10 -1.51 -12.34
C ARG A 72 -5.48 -0.36 -13.15
N THR A 73 -6.29 0.60 -13.57
CA THR A 73 -5.80 1.78 -14.31
C THR A 73 -4.91 2.66 -13.42
N LEU A 74 -5.28 2.85 -12.16
CA LEU A 74 -4.50 3.60 -11.17
C LEU A 74 -3.11 3.00 -10.97
N ILE A 75 -3.02 1.70 -10.68
CA ILE A 75 -1.71 1.06 -10.47
C ILE A 75 -0.86 1.08 -11.76
N GLN A 76 -1.47 0.85 -12.93
CA GLN A 76 -0.75 0.89 -14.20
C GLN A 76 -0.15 2.28 -14.51
N THR A 77 -0.93 3.34 -14.29
CA THR A 77 -0.51 4.73 -14.54
C THR A 77 0.46 5.24 -13.49
N TYR A 78 0.28 4.85 -12.22
CA TYR A 78 1.25 5.12 -11.16
C TYR A 78 2.61 4.51 -11.47
N LEU A 79 2.65 3.20 -11.76
CA LEU A 79 3.91 2.51 -12.08
C LEU A 79 4.58 3.07 -13.34
N ALA A 80 3.79 3.48 -14.34
CA ALA A 80 4.33 4.17 -15.51
C ALA A 80 4.96 5.52 -15.17
N THR A 81 4.33 6.28 -14.26
CA THR A 81 4.86 7.56 -13.77
C THR A 81 6.16 7.35 -13.01
N CYS A 82 6.22 6.42 -12.05
CA CYS A 82 7.44 6.11 -11.30
C CYS A 82 8.59 5.72 -12.24
N ARG A 83 8.34 4.87 -13.25
CA ARG A 83 9.37 4.53 -14.26
C ARG A 83 9.83 5.74 -15.06
N GLY A 84 8.90 6.61 -15.47
CA GLY A 84 9.24 7.84 -16.20
C GLY A 84 10.07 8.82 -15.37
N LEU A 85 9.88 8.83 -14.05
CA LEU A 85 10.64 9.65 -13.10
C LEU A 85 11.94 8.97 -12.60
N GLY A 86 12.19 7.71 -12.96
CA GLY A 86 13.34 6.94 -12.47
C GLY A 86 13.24 6.49 -11.01
N LEU A 87 12.03 6.43 -10.45
CA LEU A 87 11.78 6.08 -9.05
C LEU A 87 11.63 4.57 -8.87
N GLN A 88 12.18 4.07 -7.77
CA GLN A 88 11.92 2.70 -7.33
C GLN A 88 10.68 2.69 -6.45
N THR A 89 9.70 1.88 -6.85
CA THR A 89 8.49 1.62 -6.07
C THR A 89 8.18 0.14 -6.11
N TRP A 90 7.63 -0.41 -5.03
CA TRP A 90 7.29 -1.81 -4.92
C TRP A 90 5.91 -2.03 -4.30
N LEU A 91 5.32 -3.18 -4.62
CA LEU A 91 4.04 -3.61 -4.06
C LEU A 91 4.21 -4.02 -2.59
N MET A 92 3.21 -3.70 -1.77
CA MET A 92 3.11 -4.08 -0.37
C MET A 92 1.70 -4.57 -0.03
N HIS A 93 1.53 -5.12 1.18
CA HIS A 93 0.23 -5.48 1.75
C HIS A 93 -0.65 -6.31 0.78
N GLY A 94 -1.92 -5.92 0.60
CA GLY A 94 -2.87 -6.61 -0.27
C GLY A 94 -2.42 -6.65 -1.73
N SER A 95 -1.73 -5.61 -2.22
CA SER A 95 -1.21 -5.59 -3.59
C SER A 95 -0.10 -6.62 -3.82
N LEU A 96 0.79 -6.81 -2.85
CA LEU A 96 1.80 -7.86 -2.91
C LEU A 96 1.18 -9.26 -2.79
N LEU A 97 0.10 -9.42 -2.01
CA LEU A 97 -0.64 -10.67 -1.91
C LEU A 97 -1.38 -11.02 -3.21
N GLY A 98 -2.02 -10.04 -3.85
CA GLY A 98 -2.60 -10.20 -5.19
C GLY A 98 -1.53 -10.55 -6.24
N TRP A 99 -0.33 -9.99 -6.08
CA TRP A 99 0.81 -10.37 -6.90
C TRP A 99 1.20 -11.84 -6.73
N TRP A 100 1.29 -12.32 -5.50
CA TRP A 100 1.62 -13.71 -5.18
C TRP A 100 0.65 -14.70 -5.84
N TRP A 101 -0.66 -14.43 -5.75
CA TRP A 101 -1.66 -15.33 -6.28
C TRP A 101 -1.72 -15.35 -7.81
N GLY A 102 -1.79 -14.19 -8.45
CA GLY A 102 -2.10 -14.16 -9.88
C GLY A 102 -1.48 -12.99 -10.64
N LYS A 103 -0.62 -12.19 -10.01
CA LYS A 103 -0.13 -10.92 -10.57
C LYS A 103 -1.27 -9.96 -10.92
N LYS A 104 -2.36 -10.03 -10.15
CA LYS A 104 -3.60 -9.26 -10.34
C LYS A 104 -4.12 -8.74 -9.02
N ILE A 105 -4.86 -7.64 -9.06
CA ILE A 105 -5.65 -7.13 -7.94
C ILE A 105 -6.69 -8.19 -7.57
N MET A 106 -6.81 -8.48 -6.28
CA MET A 106 -7.79 -9.47 -5.81
C MET A 106 -9.21 -8.90 -5.98
N PRO A 107 -10.23 -9.73 -6.30
CA PRO A 107 -11.57 -9.24 -6.59
C PRO A 107 -12.21 -8.41 -5.47
N TRP A 108 -11.86 -8.68 -4.22
CA TRP A 108 -12.39 -8.01 -3.03
C TRP A 108 -11.51 -6.86 -2.51
N ASP A 109 -10.40 -6.54 -3.19
CA ASP A 109 -9.56 -5.41 -2.82
C ASP A 109 -10.16 -4.12 -3.39
N LEU A 110 -10.27 -3.11 -2.52
CA LEU A 110 -10.91 -1.83 -2.85
C LEU A 110 -9.89 -0.72 -3.14
N ASP A 111 -8.60 -1.01 -3.00
CA ASP A 111 -7.47 -0.13 -3.27
C ASP A 111 -6.21 -0.94 -3.61
N ALA A 112 -5.10 -0.23 -3.80
CA ALA A 112 -3.77 -0.81 -3.92
C ALA A 112 -2.78 -0.04 -3.03
N ASP A 113 -1.77 -0.77 -2.55
CA ASP A 113 -0.76 -0.29 -1.62
C ASP A 113 0.63 -0.45 -2.22
N VAL A 114 1.36 0.65 -2.22
CA VAL A 114 2.72 0.71 -2.75
C VAL A 114 3.63 1.49 -1.81
N GLN A 115 4.91 1.18 -1.90
CA GLN A 115 5.93 1.88 -1.14
C GLN A 115 7.00 2.48 -2.04
N VAL A 116 7.60 3.55 -1.53
CA VAL A 116 8.82 4.18 -2.04
C VAL A 116 9.79 4.39 -0.89
N THR A 117 11.05 4.69 -1.20
CA THR A 117 12.00 5.09 -0.15
C THR A 117 11.63 6.47 0.41
N GLU A 118 12.04 6.76 1.66
CA GLU A 118 11.89 8.10 2.22
C GLU A 118 12.54 9.19 1.36
N ALA A 119 13.73 8.90 0.81
CA ALA A 119 14.44 9.83 -0.07
C ALA A 119 13.63 10.15 -1.33
N ASP A 120 13.01 9.13 -1.95
CA ASP A 120 12.14 9.32 -3.12
C ASP A 120 10.87 10.10 -2.76
N MET A 121 10.31 9.91 -1.55
CA MET A 121 9.18 10.71 -1.08
C MET A 121 9.55 12.20 -0.95
N TYR A 122 10.75 12.53 -0.43
CA TYR A 122 11.25 13.90 -0.43
C TYR A 122 11.43 14.47 -1.84
N TYR A 123 11.93 13.67 -2.78
CA TYR A 123 12.04 14.07 -4.19
C TYR A 123 10.65 14.36 -4.80
N LEU A 124 9.68 13.46 -4.60
CA LEU A 124 8.31 13.67 -5.06
C LEU A 124 7.69 14.92 -4.44
N ALA A 125 7.86 15.14 -3.13
CA ALA A 125 7.37 16.31 -2.43
C ALA A 125 7.94 17.62 -2.99
N ALA A 126 9.23 17.65 -3.33
CA ALA A 126 9.92 18.85 -3.79
C ALA A 126 9.59 19.22 -5.24
N TYR A 127 9.42 18.22 -6.12
CA TYR A 127 9.38 18.46 -7.56
C TYR A 127 8.07 18.05 -8.24
N HIS A 128 7.26 17.20 -7.62
CA HIS A 128 6.09 16.58 -8.27
C HIS A 128 4.80 16.69 -7.46
N ASN A 129 4.83 17.24 -6.24
CA ASN A 129 3.62 17.44 -5.44
C ASN A 129 2.60 18.29 -6.18
N MET A 130 1.32 17.91 -6.09
CA MET A 130 0.19 18.53 -6.78
C MET A 130 0.31 18.56 -8.31
N THR A 131 1.13 17.68 -8.89
CA THR A 131 1.26 17.56 -10.35
C THR A 131 0.15 16.68 -10.90
N VAL A 132 -0.47 17.15 -11.98
CA VAL A 132 -1.51 16.42 -12.71
C VAL A 132 -0.90 15.77 -13.96
N TYR A 133 -1.12 14.46 -14.10
CA TYR A 133 -0.65 13.65 -15.21
C TYR A 133 -1.81 13.21 -16.08
N TYR A 134 -1.66 13.32 -17.39
CA TYR A 134 -2.64 12.81 -18.35
C TYR A 134 -2.22 11.44 -18.88
N PHE A 135 -3.12 10.47 -18.80
CA PHE A 135 -2.93 9.16 -19.42
C PHE A 135 -4.11 8.79 -20.30
N LYS A 136 -3.80 8.26 -21.48
CA LYS A 136 -4.74 7.51 -22.31
C LYS A 136 -4.20 6.09 -22.45
N TYR A 137 -4.73 5.17 -21.66
CA TYR A 137 -4.19 3.82 -21.51
C TYR A 137 -5.18 2.75 -21.97
N GLY A 138 -4.69 1.59 -22.40
CA GLY A 138 -5.52 0.43 -22.77
C GLY A 138 -6.67 0.75 -23.74
N ARG A 139 -7.90 0.41 -23.34
CA ARG A 139 -9.13 0.60 -24.13
C ARG A 139 -9.87 1.93 -23.84
N MET A 140 -9.22 2.86 -23.14
CA MET A 140 -9.86 4.13 -22.76
C MET A 140 -10.22 4.96 -24.01
N ALA A 141 -11.52 5.19 -24.22
CA ALA A 141 -12.00 6.03 -25.33
C ALA A 141 -11.45 7.47 -25.23
N LYS A 142 -11.46 8.02 -24.01
CA LYS A 142 -10.85 9.30 -23.63
C LYS A 142 -9.84 9.06 -22.51
N GLY A 143 -8.72 9.78 -22.53
CA GLY A 143 -7.77 9.73 -21.43
C GLY A 143 -8.33 10.34 -20.14
N ARG A 144 -7.65 10.10 -19.02
CA ARG A 144 -7.98 10.61 -17.68
C ARG A 144 -6.80 11.39 -17.11
N TYR A 145 -7.12 12.20 -16.11
CA TYR A 145 -6.18 12.99 -15.35
C TYR A 145 -5.99 12.36 -13.97
N PHE A 146 -4.73 12.26 -13.56
CA PHE A 146 -4.33 11.67 -12.29
C PHE A 146 -3.53 12.69 -11.50
N LEU A 147 -3.89 12.89 -10.24
CA LEU A 147 -3.21 13.82 -9.34
C LEU A 147 -2.24 13.03 -8.44
N LEU A 148 -0.97 13.45 -8.41
CA LEU A 148 -0.05 13.08 -7.33
C LEU A 148 -0.17 14.12 -6.21
N ASP A 149 -0.67 13.70 -5.05
CA ASP A 149 -0.87 14.56 -3.88
C ASP A 149 -0.02 14.05 -2.71
N ILE A 150 0.92 14.87 -2.23
CA ILE A 150 1.83 14.52 -1.14
C ILE A 150 1.33 15.17 0.15
N ASN A 151 1.10 14.34 1.16
CA ASN A 151 0.72 14.78 2.49
C ASN A 151 1.91 15.51 3.15
N PRO A 152 1.83 16.80 3.53
CA PRO A 152 2.93 17.54 4.16
C PRO A 152 3.41 16.91 5.48
N HIS A 153 2.58 16.11 6.16
CA HIS A 153 2.93 15.35 7.37
C HIS A 153 3.79 14.12 7.06
N PHE A 154 4.22 13.88 5.81
CA PHE A 154 5.19 12.82 5.49
C PHE A 154 6.54 12.98 6.21
N LYS A 155 6.86 14.20 6.65
CA LYS A 155 8.08 14.51 7.41
C LYS A 155 7.99 14.11 8.89
N HIS A 156 6.78 13.85 9.39
CA HIS A 156 6.55 13.42 10.76
C HIS A 156 6.98 11.97 10.91
N ARG A 157 7.93 11.72 11.81
CA ARG A 157 8.57 10.42 12.00
C ARG A 157 8.03 9.63 13.19
N GLU A 158 7.43 10.33 14.15
CA GLU A 158 6.86 9.73 15.34
C GLU A 158 5.54 9.01 15.02
N THR A 159 5.15 8.07 15.86
CA THR A 159 3.95 7.22 15.67
C THR A 159 2.70 7.76 16.37
N ASP A 160 2.75 8.99 16.87
CA ASP A 160 1.66 9.67 17.58
C ASP A 160 0.65 10.37 16.67
N ASP A 161 0.99 10.62 15.39
CA ASP A 161 0.06 11.13 14.38
C ASP A 161 -0.73 9.97 13.72
N THR A 162 -1.86 9.65 14.35
CA THR A 162 -2.77 8.60 13.89
C THR A 162 -3.69 9.03 12.74
N LEU A 163 -3.69 10.31 12.36
CA LEU A 163 -4.54 10.82 11.27
C LEU A 163 -3.81 10.89 9.93
N ASN A 164 -2.49 11.04 9.95
CA ASN A 164 -1.68 11.21 8.74
C ASN A 164 -0.77 10.02 8.46
N LEU A 165 -1.29 8.79 8.53
CA LEU A 165 -0.51 7.57 8.29
C LEU A 165 -0.03 7.44 6.82
N ILE A 166 -0.80 7.95 5.87
CA ILE A 166 -0.48 7.89 4.43
C ILE A 166 0.35 9.11 4.01
N ASP A 167 1.41 8.86 3.25
CA ASP A 167 2.39 9.89 2.84
C ASP A 167 2.03 10.56 1.51
N ALA A 168 1.44 9.82 0.59
CA ALA A 168 0.97 10.36 -0.69
C ALA A 168 -0.17 9.54 -1.26
N ARG A 169 -0.90 10.15 -2.20
CA ARG A 169 -1.94 9.49 -3.00
C ARG A 169 -1.72 9.73 -4.48
N TRP A 170 -2.03 8.70 -5.26
CA TRP A 170 -2.23 8.83 -6.71
C TRP A 170 -3.72 8.67 -7.00
N ILE A 171 -4.35 9.74 -7.48
CA ILE A 171 -5.81 9.90 -7.49
C ILE A 171 -6.34 10.00 -8.92
N ASP A 172 -7.31 9.19 -9.30
CA ASP A 172 -8.07 9.37 -10.54
C ASP A 172 -9.09 10.48 -10.34
N MET A 173 -8.84 11.63 -10.97
CA MET A 173 -9.68 12.82 -10.79
C MET A 173 -11.07 12.67 -11.41
N ALA A 174 -11.31 11.64 -12.23
CA ALA A 174 -12.62 11.40 -12.84
C ALA A 174 -13.59 10.65 -11.92
N THR A 175 -13.07 9.84 -10.99
CA THR A 175 -13.89 9.00 -10.10
C THR A 175 -13.67 9.30 -8.63
N GLY A 176 -12.50 9.85 -8.28
CA GLY A 176 -12.04 10.04 -6.92
C GLY A 176 -11.35 8.83 -6.31
N LEU A 177 -11.30 7.67 -6.99
CA LEU A 177 -10.52 6.53 -6.50
C LEU A 177 -9.03 6.86 -6.47
N PHE A 178 -8.33 6.30 -5.49
CA PHE A 178 -6.89 6.50 -5.33
C PHE A 178 -6.18 5.21 -4.91
N ILE A 179 -4.86 5.26 -5.00
CA ILE A 179 -3.97 4.30 -4.33
C ILE A 179 -3.15 5.04 -3.28
N ASP A 180 -2.91 4.38 -2.16
CA ASP A 180 -2.11 4.92 -1.06
C ASP A 180 -0.63 4.60 -1.29
N ILE A 181 0.22 5.61 -1.09
CA ILE A 181 1.67 5.51 -1.20
C ILE A 181 2.25 5.81 0.18
N THR A 182 3.01 4.86 0.73
CA THR A 182 3.74 5.05 1.99
C THR A 182 5.24 5.08 1.75
N ALA A 183 5.97 5.81 2.57
CA ALA A 183 7.44 5.81 2.54
C ALA A 183 8.00 4.81 3.55
N ALA A 184 8.91 3.95 3.09
CA ALA A 184 9.74 3.11 3.94
C ALA A 184 10.93 3.92 4.47
N ARG A 185 11.05 4.00 5.79
CA ARG A 185 12.02 4.85 6.49
C ARG A 185 12.91 4.03 7.40
N TYR A 186 14.20 4.33 7.46
CA TYR A 186 15.07 3.65 8.42
C TYR A 186 14.77 4.12 9.84
N HIS A 187 14.54 3.19 10.76
CA HIS A 187 14.46 3.46 12.19
C HIS A 187 15.87 3.51 12.78
N LEU A 188 16.40 4.72 12.95
CA LEU A 188 17.82 4.94 13.29
C LEU A 188 18.22 4.39 14.67
N ASP A 189 17.30 4.45 15.64
CA ASP A 189 17.56 4.04 17.03
C ASP A 189 16.81 2.76 17.43
N HIS A 190 16.56 1.86 16.48
CA HIS A 190 15.72 0.69 16.76
C HIS A 190 16.43 -0.31 17.71
N PRO A 191 15.77 -0.85 18.76
CA PRO A 191 16.40 -1.79 19.69
C PRO A 191 16.96 -3.07 19.04
N ALA A 192 16.43 -3.46 17.88
CA ALA A 192 16.91 -4.61 17.10
C ALA A 192 18.13 -4.30 16.19
N GLY A 193 18.71 -3.12 16.33
CA GLY A 193 19.87 -2.63 15.58
C GLY A 193 19.52 -1.95 14.25
N GLU A 194 20.56 -1.65 13.48
CA GLU A 194 20.45 -1.02 12.16
C GLU A 194 19.69 -1.89 11.14
N GLY A 195 19.29 -1.26 10.03
CA GLY A 195 18.65 -1.95 8.91
C GLY A 195 17.16 -2.22 9.10
N VAL A 196 16.53 -1.68 10.14
CA VAL A 196 15.08 -1.76 10.33
C VAL A 196 14.43 -0.60 9.59
N LEU A 197 13.49 -0.93 8.70
CA LEU A 197 12.61 -0.01 8.03
C LEU A 197 11.24 -0.01 8.72
N TYR A 198 10.56 1.12 8.69
CA TYR A 198 9.18 1.23 9.13
C TYR A 198 8.35 2.16 8.24
N ASP A 199 7.04 1.98 8.27
CA ASP A 199 6.06 2.95 7.82
C ASP A 199 5.35 3.62 9.01
N LYS A 200 4.63 4.71 8.77
CA LYS A 200 3.94 5.45 9.85
C LYS A 200 2.79 4.69 10.49
N ASN A 201 2.34 3.59 9.87
CA ASN A 201 1.32 2.70 10.43
C ASN A 201 1.92 1.65 11.39
N GLY A 202 3.23 1.72 11.65
CA GLY A 202 3.92 0.87 12.60
C GLY A 202 4.30 -0.50 12.04
N HIS A 203 4.24 -0.71 10.73
CA HIS A 203 4.83 -1.92 10.15
C HIS A 203 6.35 -1.79 10.15
N GLU A 204 7.04 -2.82 10.65
CA GLU A 204 8.49 -2.88 10.70
C GLU A 204 9.00 -4.10 9.94
N TYR A 205 10.07 -3.94 9.17
CA TYR A 205 10.72 -5.02 8.45
C TYR A 205 12.19 -4.68 8.20
N ARG A 206 13.03 -5.68 8.00
CA ARG A 206 14.44 -5.42 7.68
C ARG A 206 14.59 -5.01 6.22
N ASP A 207 15.51 -4.10 5.95
CA ASP A 207 15.88 -3.70 4.58
C ASP A 207 16.33 -4.90 3.72
N THR A 208 16.96 -5.91 4.31
CA THR A 208 17.30 -7.20 3.67
C THR A 208 16.10 -8.03 3.23
N TYR A 209 14.88 -7.67 3.63
CA TYR A 209 13.64 -8.27 3.14
C TYR A 209 13.14 -7.53 1.90
N VAL A 210 13.44 -6.23 1.78
CA VAL A 210 13.05 -5.39 0.65
C VAL A 210 14.09 -5.46 -0.46
N PHE A 211 15.36 -5.22 -0.14
CA PHE A 211 16.43 -5.03 -1.10
C PHE A 211 17.33 -6.28 -1.27
N PRO A 212 17.85 -6.52 -2.49
CA PRO A 212 17.52 -5.81 -3.73
C PRO A 212 16.11 -6.17 -4.21
N LEU A 213 15.39 -5.17 -4.71
CA LEU A 213 14.05 -5.37 -5.27
C LEU A 213 14.09 -6.34 -6.47
N ARG A 214 13.02 -7.11 -6.65
CA ARG A 214 12.87 -8.04 -7.78
C ARG A 214 11.96 -7.45 -8.85
N ASN A 215 12.40 -7.47 -10.09
CA ASN A 215 11.57 -7.06 -11.23
C ASN A 215 10.60 -8.17 -11.62
N THR A 216 9.35 -7.80 -11.89
CA THR A 216 8.26 -8.71 -12.27
C THR A 216 7.16 -7.93 -12.99
N THR A 217 5.98 -8.52 -13.10
CA THR A 217 4.78 -7.85 -13.62
C THR A 217 3.62 -7.93 -12.64
N PHE A 218 2.73 -6.95 -12.70
CA PHE A 218 1.46 -6.91 -12.00
C PHE A 218 0.47 -6.14 -12.87
N GLU A 219 -0.75 -6.65 -13.03
CA GLU A 219 -1.74 -6.09 -13.94
C GLU A 219 -1.19 -5.86 -15.37
N GLY A 220 -0.34 -6.77 -15.82
CA GLY A 220 0.27 -6.74 -17.16
C GLY A 220 1.35 -5.67 -17.38
N VAL A 221 1.77 -4.92 -16.35
CA VAL A 221 2.84 -3.91 -16.46
C VAL A 221 4.05 -4.23 -15.58
N PRO A 222 5.26 -3.74 -15.92
CA PRO A 222 6.44 -3.93 -15.08
C PRO A 222 6.28 -3.32 -13.69
N VAL A 223 6.67 -4.06 -12.67
CA VAL A 223 6.66 -3.64 -11.25
C VAL A 223 7.84 -4.23 -10.51
N MET A 224 8.14 -3.70 -9.33
CA MET A 224 9.09 -4.30 -8.39
C MET A 224 8.37 -4.87 -7.16
N ILE A 225 8.99 -5.87 -6.54
CA ILE A 225 8.54 -6.45 -5.27
C ILE A 225 9.72 -6.62 -4.31
N PRO A 226 9.47 -6.75 -3.00
CA PRO A 226 10.50 -7.07 -2.01
C PRO A 226 11.29 -8.35 -2.33
N PHE A 227 12.54 -8.43 -1.88
CA PHE A 227 13.39 -9.61 -2.06
C PHE A 227 12.85 -10.86 -1.34
N LYS A 228 12.37 -10.73 -0.11
CA LYS A 228 11.80 -11.78 0.74
C LYS A 228 10.28 -11.62 0.85
N TYR A 229 9.62 -11.47 -0.29
CA TYR A 229 8.18 -11.21 -0.35
C TYR A 229 7.35 -12.29 0.36
N GLN A 230 7.79 -13.56 0.34
CA GLN A 230 7.03 -14.65 0.95
C GLN A 230 7.03 -14.50 2.48
N GLU A 231 8.21 -14.28 3.07
CA GLU A 231 8.35 -14.07 4.51
C GLU A 231 7.62 -12.79 4.97
N MET A 232 7.61 -11.74 4.15
CA MET A 232 6.83 -10.53 4.44
C MET A 232 5.33 -10.81 4.46
N LEU A 233 4.81 -11.50 3.43
CA LEU A 233 3.39 -11.85 3.37
C LEU A 233 2.97 -12.82 4.48
N GLU A 234 3.79 -13.84 4.79
CA GLU A 234 3.53 -14.78 5.88
C GLU A 234 3.52 -14.08 7.24
N SER A 235 4.41 -13.11 7.45
CA SER A 235 4.42 -12.31 8.68
C SER A 235 3.17 -11.44 8.83
N GLU A 236 2.60 -10.96 7.73
CA GLU A 236 1.46 -10.02 7.76
C GLU A 236 0.11 -10.76 7.77
N TYR A 237 -0.02 -11.82 6.96
CA TYR A 237 -1.30 -12.50 6.70
C TYR A 237 -1.33 -13.97 7.16
N GLY A 238 -0.19 -14.54 7.56
CA GLY A 238 -0.04 -15.95 7.89
C GLY A 238 0.12 -16.86 6.66
N GLU A 239 0.65 -18.07 6.88
CA GLU A 239 0.90 -19.06 5.81
C GLU A 239 -0.38 -19.47 5.05
N GLU A 240 -1.54 -19.47 5.72
CA GLU A 240 -2.81 -19.80 5.07
C GLU A 240 -3.18 -18.79 3.96
N ALA A 241 -2.79 -17.53 4.08
CA ALA A 241 -3.10 -16.52 3.07
C ALA A 241 -2.41 -16.80 1.73
N LEU A 242 -1.31 -17.57 1.75
CA LEU A 242 -0.56 -17.95 0.56
C LEU A 242 -1.00 -19.26 -0.08
N THR A 243 -1.85 -20.03 0.61
CA THR A 243 -2.19 -21.41 0.23
C THR A 243 -3.69 -21.68 0.15
N LYS A 244 -4.52 -20.92 0.88
CA LYS A 244 -5.96 -21.14 0.96
C LYS A 244 -6.67 -20.66 -0.31
N GLN A 245 -7.06 -21.60 -1.17
CA GLN A 245 -7.70 -21.33 -2.48
C GLN A 245 -9.20 -21.02 -2.41
N LYS A 246 -9.73 -20.71 -1.22
CA LYS A 246 -11.13 -20.30 -1.03
C LYS A 246 -11.20 -19.14 -0.04
N PHE A 247 -11.66 -17.99 -0.50
CA PHE A 247 -11.72 -16.78 0.32
C PHE A 247 -12.81 -15.84 -0.18
N LYS A 248 -13.57 -15.22 0.74
CA LYS A 248 -14.65 -14.26 0.43
C LYS A 248 -15.56 -14.66 -0.76
N GLY A 249 -16.04 -15.90 -0.78
CA GLY A 249 -16.93 -16.39 -1.84
C GLY A 249 -16.25 -16.67 -3.19
N HIS A 250 -14.93 -16.58 -3.27
CA HIS A 250 -14.14 -16.86 -4.46
C HIS A 250 -13.35 -18.16 -4.31
N VAL A 251 -13.03 -18.77 -5.45
CA VAL A 251 -12.13 -19.91 -5.57
C VAL A 251 -10.97 -19.51 -6.48
N PHE A 252 -9.75 -19.93 -6.14
CA PHE A 252 -8.59 -19.66 -6.99
C PHE A 252 -8.50 -20.68 -8.13
N ASP A 253 -8.60 -20.18 -9.36
CA ASP A 253 -8.35 -20.94 -10.58
C ASP A 253 -6.84 -21.02 -10.83
N GLN A 254 -6.28 -22.22 -10.72
CA GLN A 254 -4.85 -22.46 -10.92
C GLN A 254 -4.44 -22.47 -12.39
N GLU A 255 -5.36 -22.76 -13.31
CA GLU A 255 -5.04 -22.79 -14.75
C GLU A 255 -4.88 -21.37 -15.27
N ASP A 256 -5.82 -20.50 -14.93
CA ASP A 256 -5.81 -19.09 -15.35
C ASP A 256 -5.05 -18.15 -14.39
N MET A 257 -4.57 -18.70 -13.27
CA MET A 257 -3.90 -17.98 -12.18
C MET A 257 -4.71 -16.76 -11.72
N GLN A 258 -5.99 -16.96 -11.40
CA GLN A 258 -6.90 -15.89 -11.00
C GLN A 258 -7.98 -16.33 -10.03
N TRP A 259 -8.45 -15.40 -9.20
CA TRP A 259 -9.62 -15.61 -8.37
C TRP A 259 -10.91 -15.44 -9.18
N VAL A 260 -11.81 -16.41 -9.09
CA VAL A 260 -13.13 -16.41 -9.73
C VAL A 260 -14.23 -16.60 -8.69
N LEU A 261 -15.45 -16.16 -8.99
CA LEU A 261 -16.59 -16.43 -8.12
C LEU A 261 -16.77 -17.93 -7.92
N GLY A 262 -16.93 -18.34 -6.66
CA GLY A 262 -17.20 -19.72 -6.31
C GLY A 262 -18.60 -20.17 -6.76
N PRO A 263 -18.80 -21.49 -6.96
CA PRO A 263 -20.12 -22.05 -7.19
C PRO A 263 -21.05 -21.92 -5.97
#